data_AF-A0A7C9RTQ9-F1
#
_entry.id   AF-A0A7C9RTQ9-F1
#
_cell.length_a   1.000
_cell.length_b   1.000
_cell.length_c   1.000
_cell.angle_alpha   90.00
_cell.angle_beta   90.00
_cell.angle_gamma   90.00
#
_symmetry.space_group_name_H-M   'P 1'
#
loop_
_entity.id
_entity.type
_entity.pdbx_description
1 polymer ?
#
loop_
_entity_poly.entity_id
_entity_poly.type
_entity_poly.pdbx_seq_one_letter_code
_entity_poly.pdbx_strand_id
1 'polypeptide(L)'
;MIASAKKYRVNHLQLSHEVVHDLQEVRDPRRQAQVNRLTSLAHASGIREVAAWDHALYNLTYYPAEFRTGPGGTIDLDNPAFWEWFRGDYRAMLDLVPQVDSIILTFIETGARVENQHSTRLKTAEEKLAYLVDQIASVIDERGMLLYLRTFGYYPVEMDRTIGAIDRVQNKRVRVMAKAQPHDFFLTHPVDVTVPRIKRPVLIEYDTTGEYNGQGKIANAFVAEHADRLRHYRKLPNVIGYVARTDRYAESRIVGTPTEINLFALKRASEGASNSQIYLEFAARRYGLLASPHVARALARSPEIITSTLYTLGSNSANHSRLDYDPYCSSYHRSVSGKWIDPPETFVRHGVNKKFHYWIDVANHLSPPHCKTDGVLRREAGYVLDRGWVTPGNLMTSEYLSYLKVEKDHGVQLAEASLRDVERVRKLLRPNDYAQLKSYFERTVLTAKLHRAVAKAYFGYRIYVQQPSTELARTIWTGLDEAQIVAAQVKAYPAPPTGEWNWVVDANQAELYFKRISEGWDRYAGIKVPRP
;
A
#
# COMPACT_ATOMS: atom_id res chain seq x y z
N MET A 1 -14.79 -12.78 7.97
CA MET A 1 -15.33 -11.52 7.42
C MET A 1 -16.79 -11.66 6.99
N ILE A 2 -17.16 -12.63 6.12
CA ILE A 2 -18.54 -12.76 5.58
C ILE A 2 -19.63 -12.75 6.68
N ALA A 3 -19.44 -13.48 7.78
CA ALA A 3 -20.37 -13.45 8.91
C ALA A 3 -20.58 -12.05 9.53
N SER A 4 -19.60 -11.16 9.43
CA SER A 4 -19.64 -9.79 9.93
C SER A 4 -20.19 -8.79 8.90
N ALA A 5 -20.38 -9.19 7.64
CA ALA A 5 -20.84 -8.33 6.55
C ALA A 5 -22.15 -7.60 6.89
N LYS A 6 -23.09 -8.30 7.53
CA LYS A 6 -24.40 -7.75 7.95
C LYS A 6 -24.27 -6.56 8.90
N LYS A 7 -23.29 -6.56 9.82
CA LYS A 7 -23.03 -5.44 10.77
C LYS A 7 -22.69 -4.13 10.03
N TYR A 8 -22.04 -4.27 8.87
CA TYR A 8 -21.60 -3.15 8.04
C TYR A 8 -22.52 -2.92 6.83
N ARG A 9 -23.61 -3.69 6.70
CA ARG A 9 -24.53 -3.66 5.55
C ARG A 9 -23.79 -3.84 4.21
N VAL A 10 -22.76 -4.68 4.20
CA VAL A 10 -22.00 -4.99 2.99
C VAL A 10 -22.90 -5.73 2.01
N ASN A 11 -23.00 -5.20 0.79
CA ASN A 11 -23.76 -5.77 -0.32
C ASN A 11 -22.87 -6.24 -1.48
N HIS A 12 -21.57 -5.94 -1.42
CA HIS A 12 -20.57 -6.23 -2.44
C HIS A 12 -19.32 -6.85 -1.80
N LEU A 13 -18.85 -7.98 -2.30
CA LEU A 13 -17.64 -8.67 -1.85
C LEU A 13 -16.68 -8.89 -3.02
N GLN A 14 -15.40 -8.58 -2.84
CA GLN A 14 -14.37 -8.88 -3.84
C GLN A 14 -13.44 -10.00 -3.34
N LEU A 15 -13.26 -11.02 -4.16
CA LEU A 15 -12.30 -12.10 -3.99
C LEU A 15 -11.05 -11.76 -4.79
N SER A 16 -9.89 -11.68 -4.12
CA SER A 16 -8.64 -11.19 -4.72
C SER A 16 -7.41 -11.92 -4.19
N HIS A 17 -6.25 -11.73 -4.85
CA HIS A 17 -4.93 -12.19 -4.40
C HIS A 17 -4.86 -13.71 -4.14
N GLU A 18 -4.60 -14.16 -2.91
CA GLU A 18 -4.50 -15.60 -2.55
C GLU A 18 -5.80 -16.38 -2.76
N VAL A 19 -6.92 -15.71 -3.02
CA VAL A 19 -8.16 -16.37 -3.45
C VAL A 19 -8.18 -16.51 -4.97
N VAL A 20 -8.09 -15.38 -5.69
CA VAL A 20 -7.98 -15.32 -7.14
C VAL A 20 -7.36 -13.98 -7.53
N HIS A 21 -6.19 -13.97 -8.16
CA HIS A 21 -5.54 -12.74 -8.63
C HIS A 21 -5.71 -12.56 -10.14
N ASP A 22 -5.53 -13.66 -10.86
CA ASP A 22 -5.81 -13.80 -12.29
C ASP A 22 -6.96 -14.79 -12.45
N LEU A 23 -7.93 -14.50 -13.32
CA LEU A 23 -9.10 -15.37 -13.46
C LEU A 23 -8.70 -16.79 -13.90
N GLN A 24 -7.61 -16.96 -14.65
CA GLN A 24 -7.07 -18.27 -15.04
C GLN A 24 -6.74 -19.18 -13.86
N GLU A 25 -6.50 -18.64 -12.66
CA GLU A 25 -6.20 -19.43 -11.46
C GLU A 25 -7.35 -20.36 -11.09
N VAL A 26 -8.60 -20.05 -11.49
CA VAL A 26 -9.76 -20.93 -11.24
C VAL A 26 -9.70 -22.24 -12.04
N ARG A 27 -8.72 -22.41 -12.93
CA ARG A 27 -8.41 -23.70 -13.57
C ARG A 27 -7.73 -24.66 -12.60
N ASP A 28 -7.11 -24.17 -11.53
CA ASP A 28 -6.69 -25.01 -10.39
C ASP A 28 -7.95 -25.40 -9.59
N PRO A 29 -8.26 -26.71 -9.44
CA PRO A 29 -9.42 -27.18 -8.69
C PRO A 29 -9.51 -26.63 -7.25
N ARG A 30 -8.36 -26.36 -6.60
CA ARG A 30 -8.34 -25.81 -5.23
C ARG A 30 -8.83 -24.37 -5.22
N ARG A 31 -8.32 -23.53 -6.13
CA ARG A 31 -8.74 -22.13 -6.27
C ARG A 31 -10.20 -22.06 -6.71
N GLN A 32 -10.60 -22.89 -7.67
CA GLN A 32 -11.98 -23.02 -8.12
C GLN A 32 -12.94 -23.30 -6.94
N ALA A 33 -12.65 -24.35 -6.17
CA ALA A 33 -13.48 -24.75 -5.04
C ALA A 33 -13.54 -23.66 -3.97
N GLN A 34 -12.43 -22.95 -3.73
CA GLN A 34 -12.37 -21.84 -2.80
C GLN A 34 -13.24 -20.66 -3.25
N VAL A 35 -13.14 -20.25 -4.52
CA VAL A 35 -13.97 -19.16 -5.08
C VAL A 35 -15.44 -19.53 -4.98
N ASN A 36 -15.84 -20.70 -5.48
CA ASN A 36 -17.24 -21.14 -5.44
C ASN A 36 -17.79 -21.20 -4.01
N ARG A 37 -17.03 -21.78 -3.07
CA ARG A 37 -17.42 -21.84 -1.66
C ARG A 37 -17.62 -20.45 -1.05
N LEU A 38 -16.69 -19.52 -1.29
CA LEU A 38 -16.77 -18.17 -0.73
C LEU A 38 -17.93 -17.36 -1.33
N THR A 39 -18.17 -17.52 -2.64
CA THR A 39 -19.31 -16.92 -3.33
C THR A 39 -20.64 -17.43 -2.78
N SER A 40 -20.83 -18.75 -2.70
CA SER A 40 -22.05 -19.33 -2.14
C SER A 40 -22.28 -18.89 -0.68
N LEU A 41 -21.22 -18.84 0.13
CA LEU A 41 -21.31 -18.38 1.52
C LEU A 41 -21.68 -16.88 1.62
N ALA A 42 -21.16 -16.05 0.72
CA ALA A 42 -21.47 -14.63 0.65
C ALA A 42 -22.95 -14.40 0.29
N HIS A 43 -23.44 -15.07 -0.75
CA HIS A 43 -24.86 -15.02 -1.15
C HIS A 43 -25.78 -15.52 -0.05
N ALA A 44 -25.46 -16.66 0.59
CA ALA A 44 -26.22 -17.19 1.73
C ALA A 44 -26.24 -16.22 2.93
N SER A 45 -25.25 -15.33 3.03
CA SER A 45 -25.16 -14.28 4.05
C SER A 45 -25.84 -12.96 3.65
N GLY A 46 -26.48 -12.92 2.48
CA GLY A 46 -27.21 -11.75 1.97
C GLY A 46 -26.35 -10.71 1.24
N ILE A 47 -25.09 -11.03 0.91
CA ILE A 47 -24.27 -10.21 0.01
C ILE A 47 -24.81 -10.44 -1.41
N ARG A 48 -25.13 -9.37 -2.14
CA ARG A 48 -25.83 -9.46 -3.44
C ARG A 48 -24.90 -9.63 -4.62
N GLU A 49 -23.69 -9.09 -4.51
CA GLU A 49 -22.71 -9.08 -5.59
C GLU A 49 -21.38 -9.60 -5.06
N VAL A 50 -20.86 -10.65 -5.69
CA VAL A 50 -19.53 -11.20 -5.45
C VAL A 50 -18.71 -11.02 -6.73
N ALA A 51 -17.55 -10.38 -6.59
CA ALA A 51 -16.63 -10.10 -7.66
C ALA A 51 -15.38 -10.99 -7.56
N ALA A 52 -14.88 -11.47 -8.69
CA ALA A 52 -13.54 -12.07 -8.79
C ALA A 52 -12.57 -11.08 -9.45
N TRP A 53 -11.30 -11.10 -9.02
CA TRP A 53 -10.26 -10.28 -9.64
C TRP A 53 -9.65 -10.95 -10.87
N ASP A 54 -9.20 -10.11 -11.79
CA ASP A 54 -8.50 -10.51 -12.99
C ASP A 54 -7.53 -9.39 -13.43
N HIS A 55 -6.39 -9.75 -14.02
CA HIS A 55 -5.53 -8.80 -14.74
C HIS A 55 -5.75 -8.88 -16.25
N ALA A 56 -6.33 -9.99 -16.74
CA ALA A 56 -6.36 -10.35 -18.15
C ALA A 56 -4.98 -10.23 -18.82
N LEU A 57 -4.92 -10.55 -20.11
CA LEU A 57 -3.70 -10.60 -20.92
C LEU A 57 -2.45 -11.05 -20.11
N TYR A 58 -2.53 -12.29 -19.58
CA TYR A 58 -1.58 -12.89 -18.65
C TYR A 58 -0.16 -12.99 -19.24
N ASN A 59 0.77 -13.65 -18.54
CA ASN A 59 2.10 -13.90 -19.08
C ASN A 59 2.03 -14.44 -20.51
N LEU A 60 2.89 -13.91 -21.38
CA LEU A 60 2.87 -14.21 -22.82
C LEU A 60 2.86 -15.72 -23.11
N THR A 61 3.52 -16.51 -22.26
CA THR A 61 3.59 -17.98 -22.35
C THR A 61 2.25 -18.70 -22.23
N TYR A 62 1.22 -18.06 -21.64
CA TYR A 62 -0.14 -18.58 -21.54
C TYR A 62 -0.83 -18.73 -22.91
N TYR A 63 -0.61 -17.77 -23.81
CA TYR A 63 -1.34 -17.68 -25.08
C TYR A 63 -0.73 -18.61 -26.14
N PRO A 64 -1.50 -19.31 -26.98
CA PRO A 64 -0.96 -20.15 -28.04
C PRO A 64 0.08 -19.44 -28.92
N ALA A 65 1.16 -20.15 -29.27
CA ALA A 65 2.28 -19.58 -30.01
C ALA A 65 1.86 -19.05 -31.40
N GLU A 66 0.83 -19.64 -32.00
CA GLU A 66 0.23 -19.21 -33.27
C GLU A 66 -0.36 -17.79 -33.26
N PHE A 67 -0.65 -17.22 -32.08
CA PHE A 67 -1.11 -15.83 -31.96
C PHE A 67 0.03 -14.84 -31.70
N ARG A 68 1.26 -15.32 -31.52
CA ARG A 68 2.45 -14.51 -31.23
C ARG A 68 3.23 -14.14 -32.50
N THR A 69 2.50 -13.74 -33.53
CA THR A 69 3.01 -13.48 -34.89
C THR A 69 3.53 -12.05 -35.08
N GLY A 70 3.38 -11.19 -34.07
CA GLY A 70 3.91 -9.83 -34.11
C GLY A 70 5.45 -9.78 -33.98
N PRO A 71 6.07 -8.64 -34.31
CA PRO A 71 7.50 -8.44 -34.14
C PRO A 71 7.96 -8.79 -32.72
N GLY A 72 9.10 -9.49 -32.61
CA GLY A 72 9.66 -9.91 -31.32
C GLY A 72 8.84 -10.98 -30.58
N GLY A 73 7.91 -11.67 -31.25
CA GLY A 73 7.04 -12.68 -30.63
C GLY A 73 5.90 -12.07 -29.81
N THR A 74 5.53 -10.84 -30.10
CA THR A 74 4.36 -10.18 -29.49
C THR A 74 3.06 -10.79 -30.00
N ILE A 75 1.99 -10.69 -29.21
CA ILE A 75 0.65 -11.04 -29.66
C ILE A 75 0.26 -10.09 -30.79
N ASP A 76 -0.27 -10.64 -31.88
CA ASP A 76 -0.89 -9.85 -32.95
C ASP A 76 -2.35 -9.55 -32.61
N LEU A 77 -2.61 -8.34 -32.12
CA LEU A 77 -3.95 -7.88 -31.76
C LEU A 77 -4.84 -7.62 -32.99
N ASP A 78 -4.29 -7.62 -34.22
CA ASP A 78 -5.11 -7.51 -35.43
C ASP A 78 -5.67 -8.87 -35.87
N ASN A 79 -5.17 -9.98 -35.32
CA ASN A 79 -5.61 -11.32 -35.65
C ASN A 79 -7.01 -11.59 -35.03
N PRO A 80 -8.08 -11.74 -35.84
CA PRO A 80 -9.41 -11.99 -35.30
C PRO A 80 -9.53 -13.36 -34.61
N ALA A 81 -8.75 -14.36 -35.03
CA ALA A 81 -8.77 -15.69 -34.42
C ALA A 81 -8.24 -15.65 -32.98
N PHE A 82 -7.28 -14.77 -32.68
CA PHE A 82 -6.82 -14.54 -31.31
C PHE A 82 -7.97 -14.08 -30.41
N TRP A 83 -8.79 -13.14 -30.88
CA TRP A 83 -9.89 -12.61 -30.08
C TRP A 83 -11.06 -13.59 -29.94
N GLU A 84 -11.35 -14.41 -30.94
CA GLU A 84 -12.28 -15.54 -30.79
C GLU A 84 -11.79 -16.52 -29.73
N TRP A 85 -10.52 -16.93 -29.80
CA TRP A 85 -9.91 -17.80 -28.80
C TRP A 85 -9.94 -17.17 -27.41
N PHE A 86 -9.54 -15.89 -27.30
CA PHE A 86 -9.49 -15.16 -26.03
C PHE A 86 -10.86 -15.10 -25.36
N ARG A 87 -11.92 -14.77 -26.11
CA ARG A 87 -13.29 -14.75 -25.57
C ARG A 87 -13.78 -16.15 -25.21
N GLY A 88 -13.44 -17.17 -26.02
CA GLY A 88 -13.74 -18.57 -25.71
C GLY A 88 -13.08 -19.05 -24.42
N ASP A 89 -11.80 -18.71 -24.24
CA ASP A 89 -11.04 -18.98 -23.02
C ASP A 89 -11.66 -18.28 -21.80
N TYR A 90 -12.05 -17.01 -21.96
CA TYR A 90 -12.73 -16.25 -20.91
C TYR A 90 -14.06 -16.89 -20.49
N ARG A 91 -14.89 -17.32 -21.45
CA ARG A 91 -16.13 -18.05 -21.18
C ARG A 91 -15.84 -19.33 -20.38
N ALA A 92 -14.86 -20.12 -20.82
CA ALA A 92 -14.50 -21.37 -20.15
C ALA A 92 -14.05 -21.14 -18.69
N MET A 93 -13.33 -20.06 -18.40
CA MET A 93 -12.96 -19.70 -17.03
C MET A 93 -14.19 -19.30 -16.19
N LEU A 94 -15.12 -18.52 -16.75
CA LEU A 94 -16.35 -18.13 -16.04
C LEU A 94 -17.29 -19.32 -15.79
N ASP A 95 -17.30 -20.32 -16.66
CA ASP A 95 -18.07 -21.56 -16.47
C ASP A 95 -17.60 -22.36 -15.24
N LEU A 96 -16.34 -22.18 -14.83
CA LEU A 96 -15.79 -22.81 -13.64
C LEU A 96 -16.24 -22.13 -12.33
N VAL A 97 -16.72 -20.88 -12.40
CA VAL A 97 -17.16 -20.06 -11.26
C VAL A 97 -18.51 -19.41 -11.50
N PRO A 98 -19.57 -20.20 -11.76
CA PRO A 98 -20.82 -19.73 -12.37
C PRO A 98 -21.67 -18.81 -11.48
N GLN A 99 -21.36 -18.71 -10.18
CA GLN A 99 -22.06 -17.84 -9.24
C GLN A 99 -21.36 -16.49 -9.03
N VAL A 100 -20.21 -16.25 -9.65
CA VAL A 100 -19.58 -14.92 -9.59
C VAL A 100 -20.44 -13.93 -10.38
N ASP A 101 -20.74 -12.78 -9.78
CA ASP A 101 -21.66 -11.79 -10.36
C ASP A 101 -20.92 -10.72 -11.17
N SER A 102 -19.63 -10.54 -10.90
CA SER A 102 -18.84 -9.46 -11.49
C SER A 102 -17.35 -9.75 -11.56
N ILE A 103 -16.64 -9.01 -12.40
CA ILE A 103 -15.18 -9.02 -12.50
C ILE A 103 -14.62 -7.66 -12.13
N ILE A 104 -13.58 -7.66 -11.29
CA ILE A 104 -12.70 -6.52 -11.06
C ILE A 104 -11.47 -6.70 -11.94
N LEU A 105 -11.40 -5.93 -13.01
CA LEU A 105 -10.35 -6.02 -14.00
C LEU A 105 -9.29 -4.95 -13.78
N THR A 106 -8.10 -5.38 -13.40
CA THR A 106 -6.88 -4.57 -13.44
C THR A 106 -6.28 -4.69 -14.84
N PHE A 107 -6.79 -3.88 -15.77
CA PHE A 107 -6.41 -3.92 -17.19
C PHE A 107 -5.08 -3.21 -17.50
N ILE A 108 -4.47 -2.58 -16.49
CA ILE A 108 -3.12 -2.02 -16.52
C ILE A 108 -2.23 -2.99 -15.75
N GLU A 109 -0.94 -3.08 -16.09
CA GLU A 109 -0.04 -4.07 -15.46
C GLU A 109 -0.34 -5.54 -15.79
N THR A 110 -0.95 -5.80 -16.94
CA THR A 110 -1.12 -7.16 -17.44
C THR A 110 0.23 -7.86 -17.64
N GLY A 111 0.24 -9.20 -17.54
CA GLY A 111 1.48 -9.98 -17.68
C GLY A 111 2.15 -9.76 -19.04
N ALA A 112 1.40 -9.92 -20.13
CA ALA A 112 1.77 -9.44 -21.45
C ALA A 112 1.18 -8.04 -21.62
N ARG A 113 1.88 -7.00 -21.16
CA ARG A 113 1.48 -5.59 -21.27
C ARG A 113 0.81 -5.29 -22.61
N VAL A 114 -0.50 -5.00 -22.59
CA VAL A 114 -1.36 -4.83 -23.78
C VAL A 114 -0.81 -3.75 -24.70
N GLU A 115 -0.36 -2.64 -24.12
CA GLU A 115 0.20 -1.49 -24.81
C GLU A 115 1.42 -1.85 -25.68
N ASN A 116 2.15 -2.90 -25.29
CA ASN A 116 3.37 -3.37 -25.95
C ASN A 116 3.11 -4.45 -27.02
N GLN A 117 1.87 -4.91 -27.19
CA GLN A 117 1.55 -5.93 -28.20
C GLN A 117 1.39 -5.33 -29.59
N HIS A 118 1.54 -6.15 -30.64
CA HIS A 118 1.51 -5.66 -32.02
C HIS A 118 0.09 -5.33 -32.46
N SER A 119 -0.06 -4.21 -33.16
CA SER A 119 -1.27 -3.88 -33.93
C SER A 119 -0.92 -2.79 -34.94
N THR A 120 -1.37 -2.98 -36.18
CA THR A 120 -1.38 -1.96 -37.22
C THR A 120 -2.67 -1.13 -37.19
N ARG A 121 -3.70 -1.55 -36.46
CA ARG A 121 -4.98 -0.82 -36.37
C ARG A 121 -5.07 0.06 -35.12
N LEU A 122 -4.69 -0.47 -33.98
CA LEU A 122 -4.72 0.19 -32.67
C LEU A 122 -3.37 0.88 -32.44
N LYS A 123 -3.32 2.19 -32.73
CA LYS A 123 -2.07 2.95 -32.85
C LYS A 123 -1.53 3.43 -31.51
N THR A 124 -2.39 3.59 -30.51
CA THR A 124 -2.07 4.13 -29.18
C THR A 124 -2.23 3.07 -28.08
N ALA A 125 -1.57 3.29 -26.95
CA ALA A 125 -1.72 2.43 -25.78
C ALA A 125 -3.18 2.41 -25.29
N GLU A 126 -3.83 3.57 -25.30
CA GLU A 126 -5.21 3.77 -24.86
C GLU A 126 -6.21 3.02 -25.76
N GLU A 127 -5.99 2.99 -27.08
CA GLU A 127 -6.80 2.20 -28.01
C GLU A 127 -6.66 0.71 -27.78
N LYS A 128 -5.43 0.21 -27.55
CA LYS A 128 -5.20 -1.22 -27.27
C LYS A 128 -5.84 -1.66 -25.96
N LEU A 129 -5.67 -0.86 -24.91
CA LEU A 129 -6.27 -1.11 -23.59
C LEU A 129 -7.81 -1.08 -23.66
N ALA A 130 -8.39 -0.08 -24.32
CA ALA A 130 -9.83 0.01 -24.52
C ALA A 130 -10.38 -1.19 -25.30
N TYR A 131 -9.67 -1.61 -26.35
CA TYR A 131 -10.06 -2.76 -27.15
C TYR A 131 -10.07 -4.05 -26.32
N LEU A 132 -9.01 -4.34 -25.54
CA LEU A 132 -9.00 -5.48 -24.61
C LEU A 132 -10.23 -5.47 -23.71
N VAL A 133 -10.52 -4.32 -23.10
CA VAL A 133 -11.68 -4.18 -22.21
C VAL A 133 -12.97 -4.48 -22.93
N ASP A 134 -13.18 -3.98 -24.15
CA ASP A 134 -14.40 -4.25 -24.92
C ASP A 134 -14.54 -5.75 -25.28
N GLN A 135 -13.43 -6.48 -25.50
CA GLN A 135 -13.47 -7.94 -25.73
C GLN A 135 -13.86 -8.73 -24.49
N ILE A 136 -13.41 -8.30 -23.30
CA ILE A 136 -13.85 -8.91 -22.04
C ILE A 136 -15.30 -8.54 -21.77
N ALA A 137 -15.65 -7.26 -21.93
CA ALA A 137 -16.98 -6.73 -21.67
C ALA A 137 -18.05 -7.44 -22.52
N SER A 138 -17.75 -7.84 -23.76
CA SER A 138 -18.71 -8.60 -24.57
C SER A 138 -19.06 -9.96 -23.93
N VAL A 139 -18.09 -10.66 -23.35
CA VAL A 139 -18.31 -11.94 -22.66
C VAL A 139 -19.03 -11.75 -21.33
N ILE A 140 -18.69 -10.71 -20.58
CA ILE A 140 -19.40 -10.32 -19.33
C ILE A 140 -20.87 -10.04 -19.64
N ASP A 141 -21.13 -9.31 -20.72
CA ASP A 141 -22.45 -8.89 -21.15
C ASP A 141 -23.36 -10.06 -21.54
N GLU A 142 -22.82 -11.08 -22.21
CA GLU A 142 -23.51 -12.35 -22.54
C GLU A 142 -24.08 -13.05 -21.29
N ARG A 143 -23.43 -12.85 -20.14
CA ARG A 143 -23.76 -13.50 -18.86
C ARG A 143 -24.54 -12.60 -17.91
N GLY A 144 -24.85 -11.36 -18.31
CA GLY A 144 -25.52 -10.38 -17.45
C GLY A 144 -24.70 -9.96 -16.23
N MET A 145 -23.39 -10.19 -16.25
CA MET A 145 -22.46 -9.84 -15.17
C MET A 145 -22.08 -8.36 -15.21
N LEU A 146 -21.40 -7.86 -14.16
CA LEU A 146 -20.82 -6.53 -14.11
C LEU A 146 -19.30 -6.56 -14.31
N LEU A 147 -18.76 -5.51 -14.93
CA LEU A 147 -17.31 -5.31 -15.09
C LEU A 147 -16.90 -3.99 -14.44
N TYR A 148 -15.89 -4.05 -13.56
CA TYR A 148 -15.27 -2.88 -12.96
C TYR A 148 -13.83 -2.77 -13.44
N LEU A 149 -13.49 -1.63 -14.03
CA LEU A 149 -12.13 -1.30 -14.42
C LEU A 149 -11.41 -0.70 -13.23
N ARG A 150 -10.40 -1.39 -12.72
CA ARG A 150 -9.59 -0.90 -11.61
C ARG A 150 -8.50 0.04 -12.14
N THR A 151 -8.49 1.29 -11.70
CA THR A 151 -7.47 2.27 -12.11
C THR A 151 -6.19 2.11 -11.31
N PHE A 152 -5.06 2.23 -11.99
CA PHE A 152 -3.74 2.34 -11.37
C PHE A 152 -2.76 3.05 -12.31
N GLY A 153 -1.68 3.61 -11.76
CA GLY A 153 -0.60 4.25 -12.50
C GLY A 153 0.53 4.71 -11.57
N TYR A 154 1.79 4.52 -12.00
CA TYR A 154 2.99 4.83 -11.23
C TYR A 154 3.38 6.32 -11.26
N TYR A 155 2.85 7.07 -12.22
CA TYR A 155 3.12 8.49 -12.42
C TYR A 155 1.96 9.17 -13.18
N PRO A 156 1.83 10.51 -13.13
CA PRO A 156 0.66 11.21 -13.66
C PRO A 156 0.31 10.89 -15.12
N VAL A 157 1.33 10.82 -16.01
CA VAL A 157 1.11 10.52 -17.43
C VAL A 157 0.56 9.11 -17.65
N GLU A 158 1.01 8.11 -16.87
CA GLU A 158 0.44 6.76 -16.96
C GLU A 158 -1.01 6.75 -16.47
N MET A 159 -1.32 7.48 -15.40
CA MET A 159 -2.70 7.62 -14.93
C MET A 159 -3.59 8.31 -15.98
N ASP A 160 -3.09 9.35 -16.66
CA ASP A 160 -3.82 10.01 -17.76
C ASP A 160 -4.11 9.06 -18.93
N ARG A 161 -3.18 8.15 -19.25
CA ARG A 161 -3.40 7.09 -20.25
C ARG A 161 -4.47 6.11 -19.78
N THR A 162 -4.45 5.70 -18.51
CA THR A 162 -5.48 4.85 -17.91
C THR A 162 -6.86 5.47 -18.04
N ILE A 163 -7.01 6.76 -17.69
CA ILE A 163 -8.27 7.48 -17.86
C ILE A 163 -8.65 7.63 -19.35
N GLY A 164 -7.66 7.91 -20.21
CA GLY A 164 -7.85 7.99 -21.66
C GLY A 164 -8.34 6.69 -22.29
N ALA A 165 -7.87 5.53 -21.79
CA ALA A 165 -8.36 4.21 -22.20
C ALA A 165 -9.83 4.02 -21.77
N ILE A 166 -10.16 4.34 -20.51
CA ILE A 166 -11.53 4.25 -19.99
C ILE A 166 -12.50 5.10 -20.81
N ASP A 167 -12.12 6.30 -21.24
CA ASP A 167 -12.97 7.16 -22.08
C ASP A 167 -13.23 6.55 -23.47
N ARG A 168 -12.32 5.72 -23.98
CA ARG A 168 -12.42 5.06 -25.29
C ARG A 168 -13.21 3.75 -25.27
N VAL A 169 -13.37 3.10 -24.12
CA VAL A 169 -14.17 1.86 -24.01
C VAL A 169 -15.60 2.09 -24.54
N GLN A 170 -16.00 1.28 -25.50
CA GLN A 170 -17.29 1.41 -26.17
C GLN A 170 -18.43 0.97 -25.26
N ASN A 171 -18.25 -0.14 -24.54
CA ASN A 171 -19.26 -0.64 -23.61
C ASN A 171 -19.53 0.38 -22.49
N LYS A 172 -20.74 0.94 -22.43
CA LYS A 172 -21.11 1.97 -21.43
C LYS A 172 -21.60 1.40 -20.10
N ARG A 173 -21.74 0.08 -19.97
CA ARG A 173 -22.17 -0.58 -18.73
C ARG A 173 -21.04 -0.80 -17.74
N VAL A 174 -19.79 -0.85 -18.22
CA VAL A 174 -18.63 -1.03 -17.35
C VAL A 174 -18.50 0.15 -16.37
N ARG A 175 -18.13 -0.19 -15.15
CA ARG A 175 -17.93 0.75 -14.04
C ARG A 175 -16.43 0.89 -13.76
N VAL A 176 -16.08 1.78 -12.86
CA VAL A 176 -14.68 2.03 -12.50
C VAL A 176 -14.50 1.84 -11.01
N MET A 177 -13.34 1.32 -10.60
CA MET A 177 -12.89 1.29 -9.23
C MET A 177 -11.58 2.07 -9.13
N ALA A 178 -11.57 3.14 -8.35
CA ALA A 178 -10.40 4.01 -8.17
C ALA A 178 -9.96 4.04 -6.70
N LYS A 179 -8.66 4.06 -6.46
CA LYS A 179 -8.14 4.20 -5.09
C LYS A 179 -8.56 5.54 -4.49
N ALA A 180 -8.70 5.59 -3.17
CA ALA A 180 -8.99 6.83 -2.44
C ALA A 180 -7.86 7.88 -2.51
N GLN A 181 -6.74 7.55 -3.15
CA GLN A 181 -5.52 8.32 -3.27
C GLN A 181 -4.76 7.86 -4.52
N PRO A 182 -3.94 8.72 -5.14
CA PRO A 182 -3.17 8.34 -6.32
C PRO A 182 -2.12 7.29 -5.99
N HIS A 183 -1.71 6.51 -7.01
CA HIS A 183 -0.71 5.45 -6.87
C HIS A 183 -1.01 4.43 -5.77
N ASP A 184 -0.27 4.43 -4.66
CA ASP A 184 -0.38 3.48 -3.55
C ASP A 184 -0.88 4.13 -2.26
N PHE A 185 -1.17 3.32 -1.25
CA PHE A 185 -1.89 3.74 -0.05
C PHE A 185 -1.02 4.45 1.00
N PHE A 186 -0.36 5.55 0.64
CA PHE A 186 0.43 6.35 1.56
C PHE A 186 -0.37 7.43 2.29
N LEU A 187 -0.14 7.56 3.59
CA LEU A 187 -0.80 8.60 4.41
C LEU A 187 -0.46 10.02 3.95
N THR A 188 0.62 10.20 3.20
CA THR A 188 1.09 11.48 2.67
C THR A 188 0.56 11.80 1.28
N HIS A 189 -0.13 10.87 0.61
CA HIS A 189 -0.74 11.17 -0.68
C HIS A 189 -1.95 12.11 -0.53
N PRO A 190 -2.19 13.00 -1.50
CA PRO A 190 -3.38 13.82 -1.52
C PRO A 190 -4.61 13.00 -1.93
N VAL A 191 -5.78 13.66 -1.98
CA VAL A 191 -6.96 13.14 -2.67
C VAL A 191 -6.65 12.92 -4.15
N ASP A 192 -7.09 11.80 -4.71
CA ASP A 192 -6.93 11.54 -6.13
C ASP A 192 -7.78 12.50 -6.98
N VAL A 193 -7.10 13.39 -7.70
CA VAL A 193 -7.70 14.42 -8.55
C VAL A 193 -8.25 13.89 -9.88
N THR A 194 -8.00 12.61 -10.19
CA THR A 194 -8.49 11.99 -11.43
C THR A 194 -9.93 11.49 -11.31
N VAL A 195 -10.39 11.15 -10.09
CA VAL A 195 -11.74 10.62 -9.85
C VAL A 195 -12.86 11.51 -10.43
N PRO A 196 -12.86 12.85 -10.25
CA PRO A 196 -13.88 13.71 -10.85
C PRO A 196 -13.91 13.71 -12.38
N ARG A 197 -12.82 13.31 -13.05
CA ARG A 197 -12.71 13.27 -14.52
C ARG A 197 -13.33 12.01 -15.14
N ILE A 198 -13.63 10.99 -14.33
CA ILE A 198 -14.12 9.69 -14.80
C ILE A 198 -15.61 9.79 -15.14
N LYS A 199 -15.95 9.62 -16.42
CA LYS A 199 -17.32 9.74 -16.96
C LYS A 199 -18.16 8.47 -16.79
N ARG A 200 -17.92 7.70 -15.73
CA ARG A 200 -18.57 6.41 -15.43
C ARG A 200 -18.84 6.30 -13.92
N PRO A 201 -19.76 5.42 -13.48
CA PRO A 201 -19.94 5.14 -12.07
C PRO A 201 -18.65 4.62 -11.42
N VAL A 202 -18.27 5.20 -10.27
CA VAL A 202 -17.01 4.92 -9.58
C VAL A 202 -17.26 4.34 -8.19
N LEU A 203 -16.56 3.23 -7.87
CA LEU A 203 -16.32 2.77 -6.50
C LEU A 203 -14.96 3.30 -6.02
N ILE A 204 -14.90 3.82 -4.80
CA ILE A 204 -13.63 4.21 -4.18
C ILE A 204 -13.04 3.05 -3.39
N GLU A 205 -11.81 2.63 -3.70
CA GLU A 205 -11.07 1.60 -2.99
C GLU A 205 -10.28 2.22 -1.82
N TYR A 206 -10.56 1.74 -0.60
CA TYR A 206 -9.84 2.09 0.62
C TYR A 206 -8.98 0.93 1.11
N ASP A 207 -7.74 1.21 1.48
CA ASP A 207 -6.91 0.27 2.21
C ASP A 207 -7.07 0.44 3.72
N THR A 208 -8.09 -0.20 4.29
CA THR A 208 -8.31 -0.20 5.74
C THR A 208 -7.41 -1.18 6.49
N THR A 209 -6.61 -2.00 5.78
CA THR A 209 -5.57 -2.85 6.37
C THR A 209 -4.25 -2.12 6.60
N GLY A 210 -3.93 -1.15 5.74
CA GLY A 210 -2.70 -0.36 5.81
C GLY A 210 -1.46 -1.14 5.37
N GLU A 211 -1.45 -1.60 4.12
CA GLU A 211 -0.37 -2.31 3.40
C GLU A 211 1.03 -1.72 3.69
N TYR A 212 1.14 -0.39 3.56
CA TYR A 212 2.36 0.38 3.80
C TYR A 212 2.42 1.05 5.18
N ASN A 213 1.39 0.83 6.00
CA ASN A 213 1.13 1.56 7.23
C ASN A 213 0.93 0.59 8.42
N GLY A 214 1.64 -0.53 8.42
CA GLY A 214 1.71 -1.48 9.54
C GLY A 214 0.75 -2.66 9.50
N GLN A 215 -0.08 -2.80 8.46
CA GLN A 215 -0.91 -3.98 8.15
C GLN A 215 -1.82 -4.47 9.30
N GLY A 216 -2.26 -3.57 10.16
CA GLY A 216 -3.01 -3.91 11.38
C GLY A 216 -2.23 -4.68 12.46
N LYS A 217 -0.91 -4.84 12.28
CA LYS A 217 0.01 -5.52 13.23
C LYS A 217 0.55 -4.55 14.28
N ILE A 218 0.72 -3.28 13.90
CA ILE A 218 1.08 -2.14 14.76
C ILE A 218 0.01 -1.03 14.64
N ALA A 219 0.20 0.09 15.33
CA ALA A 219 -0.68 1.26 15.33
C ALA A 219 -1.19 1.65 13.92
N ASN A 220 -2.48 1.47 13.69
CA ASN A 220 -3.14 1.46 12.38
C ASN A 220 -4.61 1.86 12.58
N ALA A 221 -4.80 3.06 13.10
CA ALA A 221 -6.10 3.68 13.28
C ALA A 221 -6.09 5.05 12.59
N PHE A 222 -6.45 5.06 11.31
CA PHE A 222 -6.35 6.21 10.41
C PHE A 222 -7.73 6.83 10.15
N VAL A 223 -8.43 7.21 11.22
CA VAL A 223 -9.81 7.71 11.14
C VAL A 223 -9.93 8.91 10.20
N ALA A 224 -9.04 9.90 10.33
CA ALA A 224 -9.09 11.10 9.47
C ALA A 224 -8.87 10.74 7.99
N GLU A 225 -7.85 9.93 7.70
CA GLU A 225 -7.53 9.46 6.35
C GLU A 225 -8.73 8.81 5.66
N HIS A 226 -9.48 7.95 6.36
CA HIS A 226 -10.64 7.29 5.77
C HIS A 226 -11.91 8.15 5.80
N ALA A 227 -12.21 8.81 6.92
CA ALA A 227 -13.43 9.58 7.11
C ALA A 227 -13.45 10.85 6.25
N ASP A 228 -12.34 11.59 6.20
CA ASP A 228 -12.27 12.86 5.47
C ASP A 228 -12.34 12.63 3.96
N ARG A 229 -11.66 11.59 3.45
CA ARG A 229 -11.76 11.16 2.06
C ARG A 229 -13.16 10.68 1.70
N LEU A 230 -13.83 9.92 2.57
CA LEU A 230 -15.21 9.53 2.31
C LEU A 230 -16.12 10.76 2.22
N ARG A 231 -15.97 11.73 3.13
CA ARG A 231 -16.72 12.98 3.08
C ARG A 231 -16.42 13.81 1.84
N HIS A 232 -15.21 13.72 1.29
CA HIS A 232 -14.85 14.30 0.00
C HIS A 232 -15.55 13.57 -1.16
N TYR A 233 -15.27 12.28 -1.33
CA TYR A 233 -15.69 11.50 -2.50
C TYR A 233 -17.21 11.36 -2.61
N ARG A 234 -17.94 11.28 -1.50
CA ARG A 234 -19.41 11.19 -1.53
C ARG A 234 -20.10 12.42 -2.13
N LYS A 235 -19.38 13.54 -2.30
CA LYS A 235 -19.89 14.76 -2.94
C LYS A 235 -19.79 14.70 -4.46
N LEU A 236 -19.01 13.78 -5.01
CA LEU A 236 -18.81 13.67 -6.45
C LEU A 236 -19.98 12.89 -7.08
N PRO A 237 -20.60 13.41 -8.16
CA PRO A 237 -21.82 12.83 -8.73
C PRO A 237 -21.58 11.44 -9.38
N ASN A 238 -20.35 11.15 -9.78
CA ASN A 238 -19.99 9.87 -10.39
C ASN A 238 -19.66 8.77 -9.35
N VAL A 239 -19.45 9.12 -8.08
CA VAL A 239 -19.11 8.15 -7.03
C VAL A 239 -20.39 7.49 -6.51
N ILE A 240 -20.48 6.17 -6.70
CA ILE A 240 -21.67 5.36 -6.35
C ILE A 240 -21.48 4.53 -5.07
N GLY A 241 -20.27 4.48 -4.52
CA GLY A 241 -19.97 3.70 -3.33
C GLY A 241 -18.47 3.56 -3.07
N TYR A 242 -18.13 2.61 -2.19
CA TYR A 242 -16.75 2.30 -1.87
C TYR A 242 -16.58 0.82 -1.58
N VAL A 243 -15.33 0.36 -1.68
CA VAL A 243 -14.88 -0.92 -1.15
C VAL A 243 -13.72 -0.69 -0.19
N ALA A 244 -13.55 -1.59 0.77
CA ALA A 244 -12.51 -1.47 1.78
C ALA A 244 -11.81 -2.82 1.97
N ARG A 245 -10.47 -2.82 1.91
CA ARG A 245 -9.67 -4.02 2.14
C ARG A 245 -9.77 -4.44 3.61
N THR A 246 -10.34 -5.61 3.87
CA THR A 246 -10.55 -6.11 5.25
C THR A 246 -9.62 -7.24 5.65
N ASP A 247 -8.96 -7.83 4.65
CA ASP A 247 -8.06 -8.97 4.76
C ASP A 247 -7.06 -8.87 3.59
N ARG A 248 -5.89 -9.48 3.72
CA ARG A 248 -4.85 -9.41 2.69
C ARG A 248 -4.07 -10.73 2.61
N TYR A 249 -3.35 -11.05 3.68
CA TYR A 249 -2.49 -12.22 3.77
C TYR A 249 -2.43 -12.71 5.22
N ALA A 250 -2.57 -14.01 5.44
CA ALA A 250 -2.43 -14.68 6.73
C ALA A 250 -3.14 -13.95 7.89
N GLU A 251 -2.38 -13.24 8.73
CA GLU A 251 -2.86 -12.67 9.99
C GLU A 251 -3.30 -11.20 9.89
N SER A 252 -3.27 -10.58 8.70
CA SER A 252 -3.56 -9.15 8.50
C SER A 252 -5.07 -8.78 8.50
N ARG A 253 -5.95 -9.68 8.97
CA ARG A 253 -7.39 -9.40 9.09
C ARG A 253 -7.67 -8.27 10.09
N ILE A 254 -8.60 -7.38 9.76
CA ILE A 254 -8.90 -6.21 10.63
C ILE A 254 -10.17 -6.37 11.47
N VAL A 255 -11.10 -7.23 11.07
CA VAL A 255 -12.35 -7.43 11.82
C VAL A 255 -12.06 -8.13 13.16
N GLY A 256 -12.55 -7.55 14.26
CA GLY A 256 -12.30 -8.03 15.61
C GLY A 256 -10.97 -7.60 16.21
N THR A 257 -10.21 -6.73 15.53
CA THR A 257 -8.93 -6.18 16.00
C THR A 257 -9.06 -4.66 16.23
N PRO A 258 -8.06 -3.99 16.86
CA PRO A 258 -8.10 -2.54 17.03
C PRO A 258 -8.22 -1.79 15.70
N THR A 259 -7.67 -2.37 14.62
CA THR A 259 -7.70 -1.85 13.24
C THR A 259 -9.11 -1.82 12.62
N GLU A 260 -10.09 -2.55 13.19
CA GLU A 260 -11.50 -2.48 12.75
C GLU A 260 -12.05 -1.04 12.79
N ILE A 261 -11.42 -0.15 13.57
CA ILE A 261 -11.76 1.27 13.61
C ILE A 261 -11.71 1.93 12.23
N ASN A 262 -10.87 1.47 11.30
CA ASN A 262 -10.79 2.02 9.94
C ASN A 262 -12.07 1.75 9.15
N LEU A 263 -12.65 0.55 9.28
CA LEU A 263 -13.96 0.22 8.70
C LEU A 263 -15.09 0.96 9.42
N PHE A 264 -15.00 1.04 10.74
CA PHE A 264 -15.96 1.79 11.54
C PHE A 264 -15.96 3.28 11.19
N ALA A 265 -14.80 3.85 10.86
CA ALA A 265 -14.67 5.23 10.42
C ALA A 265 -15.45 5.49 9.12
N LEU A 266 -15.32 4.62 8.12
CA LEU A 266 -16.10 4.72 6.88
C LEU A 266 -17.61 4.68 7.17
N LYS A 267 -18.06 3.72 8.00
CA LYS A 267 -19.48 3.63 8.38
C LYS A 267 -19.98 4.88 9.12
N ARG A 268 -19.24 5.35 10.11
CA ARG A 268 -19.70 6.46 10.95
C ARG A 268 -19.58 7.82 10.27
N ALA A 269 -18.58 8.00 9.41
CA ALA A 269 -18.45 9.20 8.61
C ALA A 269 -19.58 9.32 7.56
N SER A 270 -20.06 8.21 6.99
CA SER A 270 -21.26 8.25 6.13
C SER A 270 -22.52 8.68 6.89
N GLU A 271 -22.60 8.31 8.18
CA GLU A 271 -23.64 8.69 9.13
C GLU A 271 -23.40 10.08 9.79
N GLY A 272 -22.38 10.84 9.36
CA GLY A 272 -22.16 12.22 9.77
C GLY A 272 -21.33 12.43 11.05
N ALA A 273 -20.76 11.38 11.64
CA ALA A 273 -19.91 11.51 12.82
C ALA A 273 -18.60 12.25 12.52
N SER A 274 -18.10 13.04 13.49
CA SER A 274 -16.78 13.67 13.45
C SER A 274 -15.66 12.68 13.76
N ASN A 275 -14.41 13.02 13.42
CA ASN A 275 -13.26 12.11 13.63
C ASN A 275 -13.05 11.81 15.13
N SER A 276 -13.26 12.78 16.02
CA SER A 276 -13.15 12.58 17.47
C SER A 276 -14.26 11.68 18.01
N GLN A 277 -15.49 11.86 17.53
CA GLN A 277 -16.62 10.99 17.87
C GLN A 277 -16.34 9.55 17.46
N ILE A 278 -15.78 9.33 16.27
CA ILE A 278 -15.46 7.98 15.76
C ILE A 278 -14.50 7.24 16.71
N TYR A 279 -13.41 7.87 17.14
CA TYR A 279 -12.47 7.25 18.08
C TYR A 279 -13.13 6.88 19.41
N LEU A 280 -13.88 7.82 20.00
CA LEU A 280 -14.54 7.63 21.30
C LEU A 280 -15.65 6.57 21.23
N GLU A 281 -16.48 6.60 20.19
CA GLU A 281 -17.56 5.63 19.99
C GLU A 281 -17.01 4.24 19.73
N PHE A 282 -15.97 4.10 18.89
CA PHE A 282 -15.34 2.80 18.64
C PHE A 282 -14.78 2.23 19.94
N ALA A 283 -13.99 3.04 20.65
CA ALA A 283 -13.36 2.59 21.88
C ALA A 283 -14.39 2.23 22.96
N ALA A 284 -15.44 3.02 23.12
CA ALA A 284 -16.53 2.73 24.06
C ALA A 284 -17.26 1.43 23.71
N ARG A 285 -17.58 1.22 22.43
CA ARG A 285 -18.29 0.01 21.97
C ARG A 285 -17.45 -1.26 22.11
N ARG A 286 -16.14 -1.17 21.84
CA ARG A 286 -15.25 -2.34 21.80
C ARG A 286 -14.65 -2.69 23.16
N TYR A 287 -14.35 -1.66 23.97
CA TYR A 287 -13.52 -1.76 25.18
C TYR A 287 -14.21 -1.22 26.45
N GLY A 288 -15.42 -0.67 26.34
CA GLY A 288 -16.21 -0.16 27.47
C GLY A 288 -16.04 1.34 27.70
N LEU A 289 -17.08 1.96 28.27
CA LEU A 289 -17.16 3.42 28.46
C LEU A 289 -16.02 3.98 29.32
N LEU A 290 -15.66 3.28 30.40
CA LEU A 290 -14.63 3.76 31.33
C LEU A 290 -13.21 3.69 30.75
N ALA A 291 -12.92 2.69 29.91
CA ALA A 291 -11.63 2.58 29.23
C ALA A 291 -11.52 3.49 27.99
N SER A 292 -12.67 3.87 27.42
CA SER A 292 -12.75 4.57 26.13
C SER A 292 -11.84 5.79 26.01
N PRO A 293 -11.78 6.74 26.98
CA PRO A 293 -10.96 7.94 26.80
C PRO A 293 -9.47 7.63 26.62
N HIS A 294 -8.94 6.63 27.32
CA HIS A 294 -7.54 6.22 27.21
C HIS A 294 -7.28 5.43 25.92
N VAL A 295 -8.17 4.49 25.57
CA VAL A 295 -8.00 3.67 24.36
C VAL A 295 -8.18 4.52 23.09
N ALA A 296 -9.19 5.40 23.05
CA ALA A 296 -9.41 6.34 21.96
C ALA A 296 -8.18 7.23 21.73
N ARG A 297 -7.59 7.75 22.83
CA ARG A 297 -6.36 8.55 22.77
C ARG A 297 -5.17 7.73 22.26
N ALA A 298 -5.00 6.50 22.72
CA ALA A 298 -3.93 5.62 22.26
C ALA A 298 -4.03 5.33 20.74
N LEU A 299 -5.25 5.05 20.25
CA LEU A 299 -5.51 4.83 18.83
C LEU A 299 -5.32 6.10 18.00
N ALA A 300 -5.74 7.26 18.50
CA ALA A 300 -5.64 8.54 17.79
C ALA A 300 -4.19 8.99 17.50
N ARG A 301 -3.19 8.46 18.23
CA ARG A 301 -1.77 8.70 17.94
C ARG A 301 -1.25 7.91 16.73
N SER A 302 -2.01 6.97 16.19
CA SER A 302 -1.53 6.05 15.13
C SER A 302 -1.01 6.76 13.87
N PRO A 303 -1.69 7.78 13.29
CA PRO A 303 -1.17 8.47 12.10
C PRO A 303 0.23 9.02 12.35
N GLU A 304 0.42 9.70 13.48
CA GLU A 304 1.66 10.36 13.86
C GLU A 304 2.78 9.35 14.20
N ILE A 305 2.46 8.29 14.93
CA ILE A 305 3.39 7.18 15.19
C ILE A 305 3.90 6.60 13.87
N ILE A 306 3.00 6.33 12.92
CA ILE A 306 3.34 5.68 11.65
C ILE A 306 4.15 6.60 10.75
N THR A 307 3.75 7.87 10.60
CA THR A 307 4.52 8.86 9.82
C THR A 307 5.87 9.16 10.45
N SER A 308 6.02 9.00 11.77
CA SER A 308 7.32 9.14 12.43
C SER A 308 8.14 7.84 12.47
N THR A 309 7.58 6.70 12.06
CA THR A 309 8.25 5.39 12.12
C THR A 309 8.59 4.87 10.73
N LEU A 310 7.57 4.66 9.89
CA LEU A 310 7.70 4.05 8.56
C LEU A 310 7.99 5.08 7.46
N TYR A 311 7.75 6.36 7.74
CA TYR A 311 8.08 7.48 6.87
C TYR A 311 9.28 8.23 7.45
N THR A 312 10.02 8.90 6.59
CA THR A 312 11.18 9.71 6.94
C THR A 312 11.05 11.04 6.21
N LEU A 313 10.92 12.12 6.98
CA LEU A 313 10.70 13.49 6.52
C LEU A 313 9.54 13.62 5.52
N GLY A 314 8.44 12.91 5.79
CA GLY A 314 7.25 12.91 4.93
C GLY A 314 7.34 12.04 3.66
N SER A 315 8.41 11.28 3.45
CA SER A 315 8.47 10.23 2.43
C SER A 315 8.25 8.86 3.05
N ASN A 316 7.46 7.99 2.41
CA ASN A 316 7.45 6.59 2.79
C ASN A 316 8.86 6.01 2.59
N SER A 317 9.39 5.36 3.61
CA SER A 317 10.75 4.81 3.62
C SER A 317 10.78 3.32 3.94
N ALA A 318 9.63 2.67 3.83
CA ALA A 318 9.41 1.27 4.17
C ALA A 318 8.94 0.50 2.93
N ASN A 319 9.26 -0.78 2.85
CA ASN A 319 8.82 -1.64 1.75
C ASN A 319 7.61 -2.46 2.21
N HIS A 320 6.38 -2.00 1.92
CA HIS A 320 5.15 -2.63 2.43
C HIS A 320 5.20 -2.81 3.96
N SER A 321 5.55 -1.73 4.68
CA SER A 321 5.80 -1.70 6.13
C SER A 321 7.10 -2.35 6.62
N ARG A 322 7.86 -3.04 5.76
CA ARG A 322 9.17 -3.62 6.11
C ARG A 322 10.24 -2.56 6.24
N LEU A 323 11.18 -2.77 7.14
CA LEU A 323 12.41 -1.99 7.26
C LEU A 323 13.28 -2.22 6.01
N ASP A 324 13.50 -1.19 5.18
CA ASP A 324 14.35 -1.31 3.98
C ASP A 324 14.79 0.07 3.43
N TYR A 325 15.84 0.67 4.00
CA TYR A 325 16.29 2.02 3.62
C TYR A 325 17.25 2.08 2.41
N ASP A 326 18.02 1.04 2.09
CA ASP A 326 19.06 1.11 1.04
C ASP A 326 18.78 0.19 -0.15
N PRO A 327 18.43 -1.10 0.05
CA PRO A 327 18.05 -1.98 -1.05
C PRO A 327 16.85 -1.50 -1.90
N TYR A 328 15.87 -0.81 -1.32
CA TYR A 328 14.60 -0.50 -1.99
C TYR A 328 14.54 0.93 -2.56
N CYS A 329 15.02 1.12 -3.79
CA CYS A 329 15.04 2.43 -4.45
C CYS A 329 13.65 3.05 -4.69
N SER A 330 12.60 2.23 -4.75
CA SER A 330 11.24 2.72 -4.99
C SER A 330 10.78 3.72 -3.93
N SER A 331 11.26 3.63 -2.68
CA SER A 331 10.99 4.62 -1.61
C SER A 331 11.47 6.05 -1.92
N TYR A 332 12.32 6.22 -2.93
CA TYR A 332 12.97 7.49 -3.24
C TYR A 332 12.56 8.09 -4.58
N HIS A 333 12.04 7.29 -5.52
CA HIS A 333 11.72 7.77 -6.87
C HIS A 333 10.40 7.25 -7.42
N ARG A 334 10.00 6.01 -7.13
CA ARG A 334 8.81 5.39 -7.74
C ARG A 334 7.59 5.60 -6.86
N SER A 335 7.64 5.05 -5.66
CA SER A 335 6.56 5.00 -4.70
C SER A 335 6.68 6.19 -3.77
N VAL A 336 6.39 7.37 -4.31
CA VAL A 336 6.65 8.65 -3.63
C VAL A 336 5.54 9.67 -3.82
N SER A 337 5.24 10.42 -2.75
CA SER A 337 4.16 11.41 -2.78
C SER A 337 4.50 12.67 -3.58
N GLY A 338 5.78 13.00 -3.76
CA GLY A 338 6.21 14.18 -4.52
C GLY A 338 5.85 14.18 -6.01
N LYS A 339 5.43 13.03 -6.58
CA LYS A 339 4.86 12.96 -7.94
C LYS A 339 3.42 13.49 -8.03
N TRP A 340 2.74 13.55 -6.88
CA TRP A 340 1.28 13.71 -6.81
C TRP A 340 0.85 15.00 -6.11
N ILE A 341 1.80 15.78 -5.59
CA ILE A 341 1.58 17.03 -4.87
C ILE A 341 2.24 18.15 -5.67
N ASP A 342 1.52 19.26 -5.89
CA ASP A 342 2.03 20.44 -6.59
C ASP A 342 1.65 21.73 -5.83
N PRO A 343 2.63 22.55 -5.39
CA PRO A 343 4.06 22.26 -5.38
C PRO A 343 4.38 21.04 -4.50
N PRO A 344 5.44 20.26 -4.80
CA PRO A 344 5.72 18.99 -4.13
C PRO A 344 6.35 19.21 -2.75
N GLU A 345 5.56 19.71 -1.81
CA GLU A 345 6.01 20.12 -0.47
C GLU A 345 5.28 19.33 0.63
N THR A 346 5.98 19.12 1.74
CA THR A 346 5.41 18.51 2.95
C THR A 346 5.89 19.25 4.19
N PHE A 347 5.09 19.25 5.27
CA PHE A 347 5.46 19.85 6.54
C PHE A 347 5.61 18.78 7.61
N VAL A 348 6.84 18.60 8.10
CA VAL A 348 7.18 17.64 9.16
C VAL A 348 7.11 18.38 10.49
N ARG A 349 6.24 17.90 11.39
CA ARG A 349 5.95 18.50 12.70
C ARG A 349 6.91 17.98 13.80
N HIS A 350 6.50 18.15 15.05
CA HIS A 350 7.00 17.42 16.23
C HIS A 350 8.51 17.51 16.49
N GLY A 351 9.00 18.75 16.49
CA GLY A 351 10.39 19.08 16.79
C GLY A 351 11.23 19.31 15.54
N VAL A 352 10.86 18.71 14.40
CA VAL A 352 11.44 19.10 13.10
C VAL A 352 10.85 20.44 12.66
N ASN A 353 9.51 20.57 12.71
CA ASN A 353 8.74 21.79 12.44
C ASN A 353 9.21 22.56 11.19
N LYS A 354 9.47 21.82 10.11
CA LYS A 354 10.07 22.35 8.88
C LYS A 354 9.27 21.93 7.67
N LYS A 355 9.17 22.87 6.72
CA LYS A 355 8.65 22.61 5.37
C LYS A 355 9.80 22.09 4.52
N PHE A 356 9.54 21.01 3.79
CA PHE A 356 10.49 20.40 2.87
C PHE A 356 9.88 20.33 1.48
N HIS A 357 10.67 20.67 0.48
CA HIS A 357 10.40 20.30 -0.90
C HIS A 357 10.80 18.83 -1.07
N TYR A 358 9.87 17.99 -1.50
CA TYR A 358 10.03 16.54 -1.58
C TYR A 358 11.28 16.14 -2.37
N TRP A 359 11.46 16.68 -3.58
CA TRP A 359 12.60 16.30 -4.41
C TRP A 359 13.93 16.86 -3.91
N ILE A 360 14.01 18.19 -3.75
CA ILE A 360 15.23 18.93 -3.40
C ILE A 360 15.72 18.57 -1.98
N ASP A 361 14.82 18.56 -1.01
CA ASP A 361 15.20 18.37 0.38
C ASP A 361 15.16 16.90 0.79
N VAL A 362 14.07 16.19 0.47
CA VAL A 362 13.87 14.83 1.00
C VAL A 362 14.57 13.78 0.14
N ALA A 363 14.12 13.58 -1.10
CA ALA A 363 14.64 12.55 -1.99
C ALA A 363 16.14 12.76 -2.28
N ASN A 364 16.56 14.00 -2.52
CA ASN A 364 17.96 14.27 -2.85
C ASN A 364 18.92 13.99 -1.68
N HIS A 365 18.52 14.20 -0.42
CA HIS A 365 19.39 13.93 0.72
C HIS A 365 19.28 12.48 1.19
N LEU A 366 18.06 11.94 1.27
CA LEU A 366 17.79 10.61 1.80
C LEU A 366 18.09 9.49 0.80
N SER A 367 18.02 9.71 -0.51
CA SER A 367 18.25 8.65 -1.49
C SER A 367 19.72 8.24 -1.58
N PRO A 368 20.04 6.93 -1.57
CA PRO A 368 21.38 6.43 -1.88
C PRO A 368 21.83 6.85 -3.28
N PRO A 369 23.14 7.01 -3.54
CA PRO A 369 23.65 7.41 -4.86
C PRO A 369 23.11 6.57 -6.03
N HIS A 370 23.07 5.25 -5.87
CA HIS A 370 22.66 4.33 -6.93
C HIS A 370 21.16 4.44 -7.28
N CYS A 371 20.32 4.84 -6.31
CA CYS A 371 18.89 5.04 -6.55
C CYS A 371 18.62 6.33 -7.35
N LYS A 372 19.50 7.33 -7.27
CA LYS A 372 19.39 8.56 -8.06
C LYS A 372 19.76 8.37 -9.54
N THR A 373 20.46 7.30 -9.85
CA THR A 373 20.84 6.90 -11.21
C THR A 373 19.99 5.75 -11.75
N ASP A 374 19.01 5.27 -10.98
CA ASP A 374 18.08 4.25 -11.41
C ASP A 374 17.26 4.74 -12.62
N GLY A 375 17.22 3.94 -13.69
CA GLY A 375 16.49 4.27 -14.91
C GLY A 375 14.99 4.48 -14.68
N VAL A 376 14.42 3.93 -13.60
CA VAL A 376 13.05 4.19 -13.17
C VAL A 376 12.80 5.67 -12.90
N LEU A 377 13.72 6.37 -12.23
CA LEU A 377 13.58 7.80 -11.94
C LEU A 377 13.51 8.62 -13.23
N ARG A 378 14.41 8.35 -14.18
CA ARG A 378 14.39 9.02 -15.50
C ARG A 378 13.09 8.75 -16.25
N ARG A 379 12.56 7.53 -16.21
CA ARG A 379 11.35 7.14 -16.92
C ARG A 379 10.08 7.75 -16.33
N GLU A 380 9.95 7.76 -15.00
CA GLU A 380 8.69 8.09 -14.32
C GLU A 380 8.66 9.53 -13.78
N ALA A 381 9.82 10.15 -13.57
CA ALA A 381 9.94 11.52 -13.06
C ALA A 381 11.17 12.25 -13.64
N GLY A 382 11.45 12.07 -14.94
CA GLY A 382 12.60 12.68 -15.62
C GLY A 382 12.70 14.21 -15.47
N TYR A 383 11.56 14.89 -15.37
CA TYR A 383 11.50 16.34 -15.12
C TYR A 383 12.22 16.78 -13.84
N VAL A 384 12.33 15.89 -12.84
CA VAL A 384 13.05 16.15 -11.57
C VAL A 384 14.55 16.26 -11.85
N LEU A 385 15.08 15.42 -12.74
CA LEU A 385 16.47 15.46 -13.18
C LEU A 385 16.71 16.68 -14.08
N ASP A 386 15.79 16.96 -14.99
CA ASP A 386 15.93 18.08 -15.94
C ASP A 386 15.91 19.45 -15.22
N ARG A 387 15.20 19.55 -14.08
CA ARG A 387 15.19 20.72 -13.21
C ARG A 387 16.35 20.77 -12.21
N GLY A 388 17.22 19.76 -12.17
CA GLY A 388 18.32 19.67 -11.22
C GLY A 388 17.89 19.51 -9.76
N TRP A 389 16.67 19.06 -9.50
CA TRP A 389 16.15 18.90 -8.13
C TRP A 389 16.75 17.70 -7.41
N VAL A 390 17.18 16.68 -8.16
CA VAL A 390 17.92 15.53 -7.63
C VAL A 390 19.23 15.43 -8.41
N THR A 391 20.34 15.36 -7.67
CA THR A 391 21.69 15.30 -8.24
C THR A 391 22.38 14.00 -7.86
N PRO A 392 23.13 13.35 -8.80
CA PRO A 392 23.86 12.13 -8.50
C PRO A 392 24.82 12.28 -7.32
N GLY A 393 25.03 11.18 -6.59
CA GLY A 393 25.94 11.14 -5.44
C GLY A 393 25.23 11.19 -4.08
N ASN A 394 26.03 11.13 -3.02
CA ASN A 394 25.55 11.10 -1.64
C ASN A 394 25.48 12.54 -1.10
N LEU A 395 24.30 12.98 -0.70
CA LEU A 395 24.08 14.30 -0.11
C LEU A 395 23.54 14.21 1.33
N MET A 396 23.69 13.08 2.00
CA MET A 396 23.28 12.99 3.40
C MET A 396 24.18 13.89 4.25
N THR A 397 23.60 14.69 5.14
CA THR A 397 24.36 15.59 6.04
C THR A 397 23.96 15.40 7.49
N SER A 398 24.79 15.90 8.41
CA SER A 398 24.51 15.89 9.85
C SER A 398 23.21 16.64 10.20
N GLU A 399 22.85 17.67 9.44
CA GLU A 399 21.59 18.40 9.60
C GLU A 399 20.38 17.48 9.36
N TYR A 400 20.38 16.75 8.23
CA TYR A 400 19.32 15.80 7.91
C TYR A 400 19.28 14.61 8.88
N LEU A 401 20.44 14.16 9.37
CA LEU A 401 20.49 13.13 10.40
C LEU A 401 19.83 13.61 11.70
N SER A 402 20.03 14.89 12.05
CA SER A 402 19.37 15.50 13.21
C SER A 402 17.85 15.52 13.05
N TYR A 403 17.33 15.99 11.90
CA TYR A 403 15.89 16.01 11.64
C TYR A 403 15.27 14.62 11.74
N LEU A 404 15.93 13.62 11.15
CA LEU A 404 15.47 12.25 11.21
C LEU A 404 15.44 11.72 12.65
N LYS A 405 16.50 11.95 13.44
CA LYS A 405 16.56 11.50 14.83
C LYS A 405 15.40 12.09 15.64
N VAL A 406 15.14 13.40 15.50
CA VAL A 406 14.02 14.08 16.16
C VAL A 406 12.68 13.45 15.79
N GLU A 407 12.44 13.22 14.49
CA GLU A 407 11.21 12.59 14.01
C GLU A 407 11.04 11.17 14.55
N LYS A 408 12.08 10.33 14.47
CA LYS A 408 12.03 8.93 14.94
C LYS A 408 11.89 8.82 16.46
N ASP A 409 12.58 9.68 17.22
CA ASP A 409 12.45 9.75 18.68
C ASP A 409 11.02 10.10 19.09
N HIS A 410 10.41 11.05 18.39
CA HIS A 410 9.00 11.41 18.60
C HIS A 410 8.04 10.23 18.36
N GLY A 411 8.25 9.47 17.28
CA GLY A 411 7.48 8.25 17.00
C GLY A 411 7.55 7.22 18.14
N VAL A 412 8.74 7.00 18.70
CA VAL A 412 8.93 6.12 19.87
C VAL A 412 8.19 6.65 21.09
N GLN A 413 8.30 7.95 21.40
CA GLN A 413 7.65 8.56 22.56
C GLN A 413 6.13 8.40 22.50
N LEU A 414 5.52 8.58 21.33
CA LEU A 414 4.08 8.40 21.14
C LEU A 414 3.67 6.93 21.24
N ALA A 415 4.45 6.01 20.66
CA ALA A 415 4.18 4.58 20.75
C ALA A 415 4.18 4.12 22.22
N GLU A 416 5.16 4.56 23.01
CA GLU A 416 5.22 4.28 24.44
C GLU A 416 4.08 4.95 25.21
N ALA A 417 3.69 6.18 24.84
CA ALA A 417 2.55 6.85 25.44
C ALA A 417 1.23 6.11 25.19
N SER A 418 1.04 5.54 24.00
CA SER A 418 -0.12 4.71 23.68
C SER A 418 -0.13 3.40 24.46
N LEU A 419 1.02 2.75 24.62
CA LEU A 419 1.12 1.56 25.48
C LEU A 419 0.81 1.90 26.95
N ARG A 420 1.35 3.01 27.48
CA ARG A 420 1.04 3.49 28.85
C ARG A 420 -0.45 3.76 29.05
N ASP A 421 -1.12 4.32 28.04
CA ASP A 421 -2.57 4.56 28.09
C ASP A 421 -3.38 3.26 28.19
N VAL A 422 -2.97 2.21 27.47
CA VAL A 422 -3.58 0.87 27.57
C VAL A 422 -3.32 0.25 28.94
N GLU A 423 -2.09 0.31 29.45
CA GLU A 423 -1.73 -0.22 30.77
C GLU A 423 -2.52 0.43 31.90
N ARG A 424 -2.75 1.75 31.82
CA ARG A 424 -3.51 2.51 32.83
C ARG A 424 -4.95 2.04 32.99
N VAL A 425 -5.54 1.47 31.94
CA VAL A 425 -6.92 0.95 31.95
C VAL A 425 -6.99 -0.58 31.97
N ARG A 426 -5.87 -1.28 32.22
CA ARG A 426 -5.81 -2.75 32.28
C ARG A 426 -6.95 -3.37 33.09
N LYS A 427 -7.22 -2.84 34.29
CA LYS A 427 -8.26 -3.36 35.20
C LYS A 427 -9.69 -3.14 34.70
N LEU A 428 -9.89 -2.27 33.72
CA LEU A 428 -11.19 -1.94 33.12
C LEU A 428 -11.47 -2.73 31.83
N LEU A 429 -10.46 -3.42 31.30
CA LEU A 429 -10.55 -4.16 30.05
C LEU A 429 -10.82 -5.64 30.31
N ARG A 430 -11.54 -6.28 29.40
CA ARG A 430 -11.63 -7.75 29.38
C ARG A 430 -10.24 -8.35 29.10
N PRO A 431 -9.89 -9.52 29.65
CA PRO A 431 -8.55 -10.10 29.49
C PRO A 431 -8.07 -10.19 28.04
N ASN A 432 -8.92 -10.67 27.13
CA ASN A 432 -8.58 -10.80 25.71
C ASN A 432 -8.41 -9.45 25.00
N ASP A 433 -9.21 -8.44 25.38
CA ASP A 433 -9.13 -7.10 24.80
C ASP A 433 -7.85 -6.39 25.24
N TYR A 434 -7.50 -6.51 26.53
CA TYR A 434 -6.23 -6.03 27.06
C TYR A 434 -5.04 -6.72 26.40
N ALA A 435 -5.05 -8.05 26.30
CA ALA A 435 -3.98 -8.80 25.66
C ALA A 435 -3.79 -8.35 24.19
N GLN A 436 -4.88 -8.20 23.44
CA GLN A 436 -4.82 -7.75 22.05
C GLN A 436 -4.27 -6.31 21.92
N LEU A 437 -4.77 -5.37 22.73
CA LEU A 437 -4.29 -3.98 22.73
C LEU A 437 -2.83 -3.86 23.19
N LYS A 438 -2.45 -4.60 24.22
CA LYS A 438 -1.08 -4.64 24.73
C LYS A 438 -0.13 -5.15 23.66
N SER A 439 -0.38 -6.31 23.07
CA SER A 439 0.50 -6.83 22.02
C SER A 439 0.56 -5.92 20.79
N TYR A 440 -0.55 -5.28 20.43
CA TYR A 440 -0.60 -4.31 19.35
C TYR A 440 0.32 -3.10 19.58
N PHE A 441 0.27 -2.49 20.76
CA PHE A 441 1.13 -1.33 21.08
C PHE A 441 2.56 -1.72 21.50
N GLU A 442 2.80 -2.90 22.06
CA GLU A 442 4.15 -3.41 22.30
C GLU A 442 4.91 -3.61 20.99
N ARG A 443 4.28 -4.25 20.00
CA ARG A 443 4.88 -4.36 18.66
C ARG A 443 5.11 -3.00 18.03
N THR A 444 4.18 -2.06 18.23
CA THR A 444 4.35 -0.68 17.76
C THR A 444 5.60 -0.03 18.38
N VAL A 445 5.81 -0.17 19.68
CA VAL A 445 7.00 0.36 20.38
C VAL A 445 8.29 -0.29 19.86
N LEU A 446 8.30 -1.62 19.73
CA LEU A 446 9.47 -2.36 19.25
C LEU A 446 9.82 -2.00 17.80
N THR A 447 8.82 -1.90 16.90
CA THR A 447 9.03 -1.45 15.51
C THR A 447 9.57 -0.01 15.48
N ALA A 448 8.98 0.91 16.23
CA ALA A 448 9.43 2.30 16.29
C ALA A 448 10.89 2.40 16.76
N LYS A 449 11.26 1.65 17.80
CA LYS A 449 12.63 1.59 18.32
C LYS A 449 13.60 1.00 17.31
N LEU A 450 13.23 -0.07 16.62
CA LEU A 450 14.07 -0.71 15.61
C LEU A 450 14.34 0.24 14.43
N HIS A 451 13.28 0.86 13.90
CA HIS A 451 13.40 1.82 12.79
C HIS A 451 14.24 3.04 13.16
N ARG A 452 14.07 3.58 14.38
CA ARG A 452 14.89 4.68 14.91
C ARG A 452 16.37 4.29 14.99
N ALA A 453 16.66 3.14 15.59
CA ALA A 453 18.02 2.66 15.79
C ALA A 453 18.75 2.42 14.46
N VAL A 454 18.08 1.73 13.52
CA VAL A 454 18.64 1.44 12.20
C VAL A 454 18.77 2.71 11.36
N ALA A 455 17.80 3.63 11.40
CA ALA A 455 17.91 4.88 10.65
C ALA A 455 19.08 5.74 11.17
N LYS A 456 19.25 5.84 12.50
CA LYS A 456 20.39 6.51 13.12
C LYS A 456 21.73 5.93 12.63
N ALA A 457 21.84 4.60 12.60
CA ALA A 457 23.05 3.93 12.13
C ALA A 457 23.29 4.07 10.63
N TYR A 458 22.28 3.80 9.81
CA TYR A 458 22.40 3.79 8.34
C TYR A 458 22.65 5.18 7.77
N PHE A 459 21.86 6.18 8.15
CA PHE A 459 22.03 7.53 7.63
C PHE A 459 23.30 8.19 8.22
N GLY A 460 23.68 7.85 9.46
CA GLY A 460 24.98 8.21 10.02
C GLY A 460 26.15 7.61 9.24
N TYR A 461 26.05 6.33 8.88
CA TYR A 461 27.05 5.63 8.06
C TYR A 461 27.25 6.31 6.71
N ARG A 462 26.17 6.75 6.05
CA ARG A 462 26.28 7.49 4.80
C ARG A 462 27.06 8.79 4.92
N ILE A 463 26.96 9.50 6.05
CA ILE A 463 27.78 10.70 6.30
C ILE A 463 29.22 10.26 6.56
N TYR A 464 29.41 9.24 7.41
CA TYR A 464 30.73 8.74 7.78
C TYR A 464 31.57 8.30 6.58
N VAL A 465 30.95 7.65 5.58
CA VAL A 465 31.61 7.26 4.32
C VAL A 465 32.24 8.46 3.59
N GLN A 466 31.67 9.65 3.73
CA GLN A 466 32.20 10.88 3.12
C GLN A 466 33.14 11.64 4.05
N GLN A 467 32.80 11.69 5.34
CA GLN A 467 33.47 12.50 6.35
C GLN A 467 33.56 11.71 7.66
N PRO A 468 34.54 10.81 7.80
CA PRO A 468 34.72 10.03 9.01
C PRO A 468 34.97 10.91 10.23
N SER A 469 34.31 10.61 11.35
CA SER A 469 34.63 11.22 12.65
C SER A 469 34.29 10.29 13.80
N THR A 470 34.96 10.45 14.93
CA THR A 470 34.70 9.67 16.15
C THR A 470 33.28 9.91 16.68
N GLU A 471 32.75 11.13 16.55
CA GLU A 471 31.39 11.45 16.98
C GLU A 471 30.33 10.73 16.13
N LEU A 472 30.51 10.70 14.81
CA LEU A 472 29.66 9.91 13.94
C LEU A 472 29.79 8.41 14.24
N ALA A 473 31.01 7.90 14.45
CA ALA A 473 31.22 6.50 14.83
C ALA A 473 30.46 6.13 16.11
N ARG A 474 30.50 6.97 17.16
CA ARG A 474 29.70 6.78 18.38
C ARG A 474 28.20 6.79 18.11
N THR A 475 27.72 7.74 17.31
CA THR A 475 26.29 7.81 16.94
C THR A 475 25.85 6.53 16.21
N ILE A 476 26.67 6.06 15.26
CA ILE A 476 26.41 4.86 14.47
C ILE A 476 26.40 3.62 15.37
N TRP A 477 27.44 3.41 16.17
CA TRP A 477 27.53 2.24 17.05
C TRP A 477 26.45 2.22 18.12
N THR A 478 26.04 3.37 18.65
CA THR A 478 24.86 3.46 19.53
C THR A 478 23.59 2.99 18.81
N GLY A 479 23.45 3.26 17.51
CA GLY A 479 22.32 2.78 16.71
C GLY A 479 22.39 1.29 16.42
N LEU A 480 23.59 0.78 16.14
CA LEU A 480 23.83 -0.63 15.92
C LEU A 480 23.56 -1.48 17.16
N ASP A 481 24.07 -1.08 18.32
CA ASP A 481 23.87 -1.78 19.59
C ASP A 481 22.37 -1.78 19.99
N GLU A 482 21.70 -0.63 19.87
CA GLU A 482 20.25 -0.54 20.10
C GLU A 482 19.46 -1.44 19.14
N ALA A 483 19.83 -1.48 17.86
CA ALA A 483 19.16 -2.30 16.87
C ALA A 483 19.31 -3.78 17.17
N GLN A 484 20.48 -4.25 17.63
CA GLN A 484 20.68 -5.64 18.04
C GLN A 484 19.81 -6.02 19.24
N ILE A 485 19.74 -5.16 20.27
CA ILE A 485 18.90 -5.40 21.44
C ILE A 485 17.43 -5.53 21.04
N VAL A 486 16.92 -4.61 20.23
CA VAL A 486 15.52 -4.63 19.80
C VAL A 486 15.25 -5.79 18.83
N ALA A 487 16.18 -6.10 17.92
CA ALA A 487 16.06 -7.24 17.02
C ALA A 487 15.96 -8.57 17.79
N ALA A 488 16.75 -8.74 18.86
CA ALA A 488 16.65 -9.90 19.74
C ALA A 488 15.27 -9.98 20.43
N GLN A 489 14.72 -8.84 20.88
CA GLN A 489 13.37 -8.78 21.45
C GLN A 489 12.28 -9.13 20.44
N VAL A 490 12.39 -8.67 19.19
CA VAL A 490 11.46 -9.01 18.10
C VAL A 490 11.50 -10.52 17.81
N LYS A 491 12.70 -11.12 17.73
CA LYS A 491 12.87 -12.56 17.50
C LYS A 491 12.32 -13.42 18.65
N ALA A 492 12.47 -12.95 19.88
CA ALA A 492 11.96 -13.63 21.07
C ALA A 492 10.48 -13.34 21.36
N TYR A 493 9.82 -12.48 20.57
CA TYR A 493 8.46 -12.07 20.84
C TYR A 493 7.48 -13.24 20.67
N PRO A 494 6.54 -13.48 21.60
CA PRO A 494 5.58 -14.59 21.47
C PRO A 494 4.67 -14.41 20.25
N ALA A 495 4.60 -15.44 19.40
CA ALA A 495 3.76 -15.47 18.19
C ALA A 495 3.88 -14.19 17.34
N PRO A 496 5.08 -13.91 16.79
CA PRO A 496 5.31 -12.69 16.03
C PRO A 496 4.48 -12.71 14.74
N PRO A 497 3.85 -11.59 14.34
CA PRO A 497 2.88 -11.60 13.25
C PRO A 497 3.52 -11.86 11.89
N THR A 498 2.79 -12.61 11.06
CA THR A 498 3.21 -13.02 9.70
C THR A 498 2.25 -12.54 8.61
N GLY A 499 2.54 -12.82 7.34
CA GLY A 499 1.79 -12.34 6.16
C GLY A 499 2.72 -11.61 5.18
N GLU A 500 2.21 -10.64 4.43
CA GLU A 500 3.02 -9.85 3.48
C GLU A 500 4.15 -9.09 4.20
N TRP A 501 3.86 -8.47 5.35
CA TRP A 501 4.90 -8.05 6.27
C TRP A 501 5.18 -9.13 7.32
N ASN A 502 6.25 -9.89 7.14
CA ASN A 502 6.77 -10.77 8.19
C ASN A 502 7.62 -9.94 9.16
N TRP A 503 7.11 -9.71 10.36
CA TRP A 503 7.72 -8.76 11.31
C TRP A 503 9.12 -9.18 11.78
N VAL A 504 9.39 -10.48 11.87
CA VAL A 504 10.72 -11.01 12.26
C VAL A 504 11.78 -10.73 11.20
N VAL A 505 11.38 -10.56 9.92
CA VAL A 505 12.33 -10.25 8.85
C VAL A 505 13.00 -8.89 9.05
N ASP A 506 12.32 -7.93 9.71
CA ASP A 506 12.94 -6.63 10.03
C ASP A 506 14.11 -6.79 11.02
N ALA A 507 14.04 -7.74 11.95
CA ALA A 507 15.15 -8.05 12.85
C ALA A 507 16.36 -8.59 12.08
N ASN A 508 16.14 -9.46 11.09
CA ASN A 508 17.20 -9.96 10.21
C ASN A 508 17.77 -8.85 9.33
N GLN A 509 16.92 -7.92 8.86
CA GLN A 509 17.39 -6.77 8.09
C GLN A 509 18.24 -5.84 8.95
N ALA A 510 17.89 -5.61 10.22
CA ALA A 510 18.72 -4.84 11.15
C ALA A 510 20.10 -5.48 11.36
N GLU A 511 20.17 -6.81 11.45
CA GLU A 511 21.45 -7.54 11.50
C GLU A 511 22.26 -7.40 10.21
N LEU A 512 21.61 -7.37 9.05
CA LEU A 512 22.27 -7.12 7.78
C LEU A 512 22.89 -5.71 7.73
N TYR A 513 22.18 -4.69 8.23
CA TYR A 513 22.74 -3.34 8.40
C TYR A 513 23.92 -3.34 9.37
N PHE A 514 23.81 -4.02 10.51
CA PHE A 514 24.91 -4.17 11.46
C PHE A 514 26.15 -4.72 10.79
N LYS A 515 26.02 -5.86 10.10
CA LYS A 515 27.13 -6.53 9.41
C LYS A 515 27.76 -5.60 8.37
N ARG A 516 26.96 -5.04 7.48
CA ARG A 516 27.43 -4.16 6.40
C ARG A 516 28.14 -2.91 6.92
N ILE A 517 27.67 -2.30 8.00
CA ILE A 517 28.27 -1.06 8.52
C ILE A 517 29.55 -1.35 9.32
N SER A 518 29.57 -2.42 10.11
CA SER A 518 30.70 -2.77 10.99
C SER A 518 31.83 -3.53 10.30
N GLU A 519 31.50 -4.38 9.32
CA GLU A 519 32.47 -5.23 8.61
C GLU A 519 32.85 -4.67 7.24
N GLY A 520 32.05 -3.74 6.70
CA GLY A 520 32.24 -3.12 5.40
C GLY A 520 31.10 -3.45 4.42
N TRP A 521 30.75 -2.47 3.59
CA TRP A 521 29.64 -2.56 2.64
C TRP A 521 30.16 -2.32 1.22
N ASP A 522 30.03 -3.32 0.35
CA ASP A 522 30.45 -3.28 -1.06
C ASP A 522 29.93 -2.05 -1.83
N ARG A 523 28.64 -1.70 -1.67
CA ARG A 523 28.02 -0.49 -2.26
C ARG A 523 28.68 0.82 -1.84
N TYR A 524 29.44 0.82 -0.76
CA TYR A 524 30.13 1.97 -0.18
C TYR A 524 31.65 1.69 -0.06
N ALA A 525 32.21 1.04 -1.09
CA ALA A 525 33.65 0.77 -1.23
C ALA A 525 34.26 -0.05 -0.09
N GLY A 526 33.47 -0.86 0.61
CA GLY A 526 33.94 -1.70 1.73
C GLY A 526 34.32 -0.89 2.98
N ILE A 527 33.94 0.38 3.07
CA ILE A 527 34.28 1.23 4.22
C ILE A 527 33.57 0.69 5.47
N LYS A 528 34.36 0.38 6.50
CA LYS A 528 33.88 -0.08 7.80
C LYS A 528 33.92 1.05 8.83
N VAL A 529 32.98 1.05 9.78
CA VAL A 529 32.98 1.98 10.92
C VAL A 529 33.66 1.29 12.11
N PRO A 530 34.86 1.71 12.54
CA PRO A 530 35.51 1.13 13.70
C PRO A 530 34.67 1.39 14.96
N ARG A 531 34.68 0.44 15.90
CA ARG A 531 34.06 0.65 17.20
C ARG A 531 34.85 1.73 17.95
N PRO A 532 34.19 2.82 18.41
CA PRO A 532 34.85 3.98 18.99
C PRO A 532 35.40 3.75 20.40
#